data_AF-A0A9W9RVN3-F1
#
_entry.id   AF-A0A9W9RVN3-F1
#
_cell.length_a   1.000
_cell.length_b   1.000
_cell.length_c   1.000
_cell.angle_alpha   90.00
_cell.angle_beta   90.00
_cell.angle_gamma   90.00
#
_symmetry.space_group_name_H-M   'P 1'
#
loop_
_entity.id
_entity.type
_entity.pdbx_description
1 polymer ?
#
loop_
_entity_poly.entity_id
_entity_poly.type
_entity_poly.pdbx_seq_one_letter_code
_entity_poly.pdbx_strand_id
1 'polypeptide(L)'
;MGLPLYREVEKGDKIGFPENKTVRHSGISFSALMDCLDSVGAQEGRILIMTTNHPDKMDAALTRPNSVDKMFHFGYADKSSIESILRLIYKALIDLEFANVSCITTRKMENQPAGAMKPQKILDLSIEFAELIPAEQYTAAEIQSYLLGFKDEPELAVKRVAEWVKDTVGVEFSSSNS
;
A
#
# COMPACT_ATOMS: atom_id res chain seq x y z
N MET A 1 -27.02 -52.96 -48.58
CA MET A 1 -26.43 -53.69 -47.43
C MET A 1 -26.72 -52.84 -46.20
N GLY A 2 -27.82 -53.01 -45.47
CA GLY A 2 -28.22 -54.23 -44.76
C GLY A 2 -27.70 -54.11 -43.32
N LEU A 3 -28.39 -53.34 -42.47
CA LEU A 3 -28.10 -53.22 -41.04
C LEU A 3 -28.34 -54.57 -40.33
N PRO A 4 -27.51 -54.95 -39.34
CA PRO A 4 -27.98 -55.70 -38.17
C PRO A 4 -27.74 -54.86 -36.91
N LEU A 5 -28.80 -54.44 -36.23
CA LEU A 5 -29.56 -55.15 -35.19
C LEU A 5 -28.97 -54.89 -33.79
N TYR A 6 -29.71 -54.05 -33.06
CA TYR A 6 -29.53 -53.71 -31.66
C TYR A 6 -29.47 -54.98 -30.80
N ARG A 7 -28.46 -55.07 -29.94
CA ARG A 7 -28.39 -56.03 -28.83
C ARG A 7 -29.26 -55.48 -27.70
N GLU A 8 -30.26 -56.24 -27.27
CA GLU A 8 -31.07 -55.94 -26.09
C GLU A 8 -30.16 -55.79 -24.86
N VAL A 9 -30.25 -54.64 -24.18
CA VAL A 9 -29.62 -54.41 -22.89
C VAL A 9 -30.58 -54.94 -21.83
N GLU A 10 -30.19 -56.04 -21.18
CA GLU A 10 -30.96 -56.59 -20.07
C GLU A 10 -30.99 -55.64 -18.86
N LYS A 11 -32.14 -55.69 -18.19
CA LYS A 11 -32.59 -54.83 -17.11
C LYS A 11 -31.76 -55.07 -15.84
N GLY A 12 -30.66 -54.32 -15.66
CA GLY A 12 -29.82 -54.49 -14.47
C GLY A 12 -28.80 -53.38 -14.14
N ASP A 13 -28.44 -52.51 -15.09
CA ASP A 13 -27.38 -51.54 -14.83
C ASP A 13 -27.92 -50.27 -14.17
N LYS A 14 -27.63 -50.15 -12.88
CA LYS A 14 -27.88 -48.97 -12.08
C LYS A 14 -27.25 -47.76 -12.77
N ILE A 15 -28.08 -46.78 -13.14
CA ILE A 15 -27.66 -45.44 -13.54
C ILE A 15 -26.90 -44.79 -12.37
N GLY A 16 -25.60 -45.05 -12.29
CA GLY A 16 -24.71 -44.30 -11.43
C GLY A 16 -24.66 -42.88 -11.97
N PHE A 17 -25.30 -41.94 -11.27
CA PHE A 17 -25.05 -40.53 -11.48
C PHE A 17 -23.54 -40.32 -11.36
N PRO A 18 -22.86 -39.74 -12.37
CA PRO A 18 -21.43 -39.52 -12.29
C PRO A 18 -21.14 -38.70 -11.03
N GLU A 19 -20.34 -39.28 -10.17
CA GLU A 19 -19.80 -38.67 -8.97
C GLU A 19 -19.28 -37.28 -9.32
N ASN A 20 -19.84 -36.28 -8.63
CA ASN A 20 -19.54 -34.88 -8.84
C ASN A 20 -18.02 -34.71 -8.69
N LYS A 21 -17.28 -34.61 -9.81
CA LYS A 21 -15.87 -34.28 -9.82
C LYS A 21 -15.76 -32.97 -9.07
N THR A 22 -15.34 -33.06 -7.81
CA THR A 22 -14.96 -31.94 -6.97
C THR A 22 -14.14 -31.00 -7.84
N VAL A 23 -14.66 -29.79 -8.07
CA VAL A 23 -13.93 -28.73 -8.75
C VAL A 23 -12.60 -28.63 -8.01
N ARG A 24 -11.53 -29.16 -8.60
CA ARG A 24 -10.21 -29.02 -8.01
C ARG A 24 -9.95 -27.53 -8.05
N HIS A 25 -9.87 -26.90 -6.89
CA HIS A 25 -9.32 -25.55 -6.81
C HIS A 25 -7.97 -25.61 -7.53
N SER A 26 -7.92 -25.09 -8.74
CA SER A 26 -6.69 -24.91 -9.51
C SER A 26 -5.96 -23.72 -8.90
N GLY A 27 -5.54 -23.88 -7.65
CA GLY A 27 -4.62 -22.97 -7.01
C GLY A 27 -3.29 -23.08 -7.72
N ILE A 28 -2.78 -21.95 -8.21
CA ILE A 28 -1.39 -21.87 -8.63
C ILE A 28 -0.55 -22.09 -7.36
N SER A 29 0.34 -23.07 -7.36
CA SER A 29 1.24 -23.25 -6.23
C SER A 29 2.25 -22.10 -6.20
N PHE A 30 2.60 -21.67 -4.99
CA PHE A 30 3.62 -20.66 -4.80
C PHE A 30 4.96 -21.06 -5.45
N SER A 31 5.31 -22.35 -5.37
CA SER A 31 6.47 -22.92 -6.06
C SER A 31 6.41 -22.78 -7.58
N ALA A 32 5.24 -23.00 -8.20
CA ALA A 32 5.08 -22.88 -9.65
C ALA A 32 5.20 -21.42 -10.12
N LEU A 33 4.79 -20.46 -9.28
CA LEU A 33 5.04 -19.04 -9.54
C LEU A 33 6.53 -18.71 -9.50
N MET A 34 7.27 -19.24 -8.52
CA MET A 34 8.71 -19.02 -8.40
C MET A 34 9.50 -19.64 -9.56
N ASP A 35 9.17 -20.86 -9.95
CA ASP A 35 9.80 -21.53 -11.10
C ASP A 35 9.61 -20.73 -12.41
N CYS A 36 8.48 -20.04 -12.57
CA CYS A 36 8.24 -19.14 -13.69
C CYS A 36 9.09 -17.85 -13.62
N LEU A 37 9.36 -17.33 -12.42
CA LEU A 37 10.14 -16.11 -12.20
C LEU A 37 11.65 -16.36 -12.32
N ASP A 38 12.12 -17.54 -11.90
CA ASP A 38 13.54 -17.92 -11.87
C ASP A 38 13.96 -18.73 -13.11
N SER A 39 13.05 -18.97 -14.06
CA SER A 39 13.32 -19.76 -15.25
C SER A 39 14.49 -19.19 -16.07
N VAL A 40 15.37 -20.08 -16.52
CA VAL A 40 16.59 -19.81 -17.32
C VAL A 40 16.30 -19.08 -18.64
N GLY A 41 15.03 -18.98 -19.05
CA GLY A 41 14.56 -18.18 -20.20
C GLY A 41 14.06 -16.76 -19.85
N ALA A 42 14.26 -16.31 -18.61
CA ALA A 42 13.89 -14.98 -18.15
C ALA A 42 14.58 -13.88 -18.97
N GLN A 43 13.80 -12.96 -19.55
CA GLN A 43 14.34 -11.75 -20.16
C GLN A 43 15.09 -10.92 -19.11
N GLU A 44 16.35 -10.57 -19.40
CA GLU A 44 17.17 -9.70 -18.57
C GLU A 44 16.58 -8.28 -18.44
N GLY A 45 16.95 -7.56 -17.38
CA GLY A 45 16.59 -6.14 -17.20
C GLY A 45 15.23 -5.87 -16.55
N ARG A 46 14.69 -6.82 -15.76
CA ARG A 46 13.42 -6.66 -15.04
C ARG A 46 13.60 -6.54 -13.54
N ILE A 47 12.73 -5.77 -12.89
CA ILE A 47 12.63 -5.67 -11.43
C ILE A 47 11.26 -6.23 -11.01
N LEU A 48 11.27 -7.22 -10.13
CA LEU A 48 10.06 -7.78 -9.53
C LEU A 48 9.79 -7.11 -8.18
N ILE A 49 8.60 -6.54 -8.02
CA ILE A 49 8.12 -6.01 -6.75
C ILE A 49 6.95 -6.87 -6.29
N MET A 50 7.02 -7.35 -5.06
CA MET A 50 5.97 -8.13 -4.41
C MET A 50 5.60 -7.46 -3.09
N THR A 51 4.32 -7.51 -2.72
CA THR A 51 3.81 -7.02 -1.45
C THR A 51 3.07 -8.14 -0.73
N THR A 52 3.22 -8.22 0.59
CA THR A 52 2.51 -9.18 1.44
C THR A 52 2.24 -8.56 2.79
N ASN A 53 1.04 -8.80 3.34
CA ASN A 53 0.72 -8.44 4.72
C ASN A 53 1.11 -9.55 5.71
N HIS A 54 1.49 -10.73 5.21
CA HIS A 54 1.86 -11.91 6.01
C HIS A 54 3.21 -12.46 5.55
N PRO A 55 4.33 -11.78 5.88
CA PRO A 55 5.67 -12.23 5.50
C PRO A 55 6.03 -13.58 6.17
N ASP A 56 5.42 -13.88 7.32
CA ASP A 56 5.58 -15.13 8.09
C ASP A 56 4.99 -16.36 7.39
N LYS A 57 3.97 -16.16 6.54
CA LYS A 57 3.31 -17.24 5.78
C LYS A 57 3.98 -17.49 4.43
N MET A 58 5.04 -16.77 4.11
CA MET A 58 5.73 -16.92 2.83
C MET A 58 6.63 -18.16 2.82
N ASP A 59 6.72 -18.81 1.65
CA ASP A 59 7.58 -19.97 1.46
C ASP A 59 9.06 -19.57 1.60
N ALA A 60 9.83 -20.39 2.32
CA ALA A 60 11.28 -20.25 2.44
C ALA A 60 11.99 -20.24 1.08
N ALA A 61 11.32 -20.74 0.02
CA ALA A 61 11.76 -20.62 -1.36
C ALA A 61 12.09 -19.17 -1.78
N LEU A 62 11.35 -18.17 -1.31
CA LEU A 62 11.61 -16.75 -1.61
C LEU A 62 12.84 -16.18 -0.91
N THR A 63 13.17 -16.71 0.26
CA THR A 63 14.33 -16.27 1.04
C THR A 63 15.63 -16.91 0.56
N ARG A 64 15.57 -17.77 -0.46
CA ARG A 64 16.78 -18.35 -1.05
C ARG A 64 17.59 -17.26 -1.76
N PRO A 65 18.94 -17.36 -1.71
CA PRO A 65 19.80 -16.49 -2.48
C PRO A 65 19.36 -16.52 -3.96
N ASN A 66 19.20 -15.35 -4.57
CA ASN A 66 18.80 -15.08 -5.97
C ASN A 66 17.29 -14.93 -6.27
N SER A 67 16.35 -15.19 -5.34
CA SER A 67 14.92 -14.98 -5.60
C SER A 67 14.39 -13.63 -5.08
N VAL A 68 14.76 -13.21 -3.86
CA VAL A 68 14.44 -11.87 -3.31
C VAL A 68 15.69 -11.22 -2.73
N ASP A 69 16.16 -10.15 -3.36
CA ASP A 69 17.40 -9.46 -2.94
C ASP A 69 17.19 -8.48 -1.78
N LYS A 70 15.99 -7.88 -1.68
CA LYS A 70 15.65 -6.84 -0.70
C LYS A 70 14.24 -7.04 -0.17
N MET A 71 14.10 -6.94 1.15
CA MET A 71 12.82 -6.91 1.84
C MET A 71 12.70 -5.63 2.65
N PHE A 72 11.58 -4.93 2.49
CA PHE A 72 11.26 -3.72 3.23
C PHE A 72 10.02 -3.99 4.06
N HIS A 73 10.12 -3.74 5.37
CA HIS A 73 8.97 -3.82 6.26
C HIS A 73 8.37 -2.42 6.43
N PHE A 74 7.07 -2.31 6.19
CA PHE A 74 6.31 -1.08 6.39
C PHE A 74 5.51 -1.23 7.68
N GLY A 75 5.99 -0.58 8.74
CA GLY A 75 5.33 -0.55 10.04
C GLY A 75 4.53 0.73 10.27
N TYR A 76 4.15 0.92 11.53
CA TYR A 76 3.55 2.16 12.00
C TYR A 76 4.56 3.31 11.98
N ALA A 77 4.06 4.54 11.84
CA ALA A 77 4.88 5.73 11.76
C ALA A 77 5.43 6.13 13.14
N ASP A 78 6.72 6.44 13.19
CA ASP A 78 7.33 7.11 14.33
C ASP A 78 7.09 8.64 14.26
N LYS A 79 7.41 9.35 15.34
CA LYS A 79 7.23 10.81 15.39
C LYS A 79 7.94 11.53 14.24
N SER A 80 9.18 11.16 13.94
CA SER A 80 9.95 11.75 12.83
C SER A 80 9.33 11.52 11.46
N SER A 81 8.71 10.36 11.25
CA SER A 81 7.99 10.01 10.03
C SER A 81 6.72 10.84 9.93
N ILE A 82 5.98 11.02 11.01
CA ILE A 82 4.79 11.87 11.06
C ILE A 82 5.14 13.32 10.66
N GLU A 83 6.20 13.89 11.23
CA GLU A 83 6.70 15.22 10.84
C GLU A 83 7.06 15.28 9.35
N SER A 84 7.76 14.24 8.87
CA SER A 84 8.23 14.15 7.48
C SER A 84 7.07 14.04 6.50
N ILE A 85 6.03 13.28 6.82
CA ILE A 85 4.82 13.12 6.00
C ILE A 85 4.12 14.47 5.84
N LEU A 86 3.96 15.24 6.93
CA LEU A 86 3.35 16.58 6.86
C LEU A 86 4.17 17.49 5.95
N ARG A 87 5.48 17.54 6.15
CA ARG A 87 6.39 18.35 5.33
C ARG A 87 6.37 17.94 3.87
N LEU A 88 6.25 16.65 3.58
CA LEU A 88 6.19 16.12 2.23
C LEU A 88 4.90 16.51 1.51
N ILE A 89 3.76 16.42 2.20
CA ILE A 89 2.44 16.80 1.66
C ILE A 89 2.40 18.29 1.35
N TYR A 90 2.90 19.12 2.26
CA TYR A 90 2.93 20.57 2.11
C TYR A 90 4.22 21.09 1.46
N LYS A 91 5.04 20.19 0.88
CA LYS A 91 6.31 20.57 0.25
C LYS A 91 6.10 21.57 -0.89
N ALA A 92 5.00 21.45 -1.65
CA ALA A 92 4.66 22.42 -2.68
C ALA A 92 4.50 23.85 -2.11
N LEU A 93 4.01 23.99 -0.87
CA LEU A 93 3.93 25.30 -0.19
C LEU A 93 5.31 25.82 0.22
N ILE A 94 6.26 24.91 0.50
CA ILE A 94 7.65 25.21 0.88
C ILE A 94 8.51 25.55 -0.35
N ASP A 95 8.41 24.75 -1.43
CA ASP A 95 9.25 24.85 -2.62
C ASP A 95 8.97 26.15 -3.42
N LEU A 96 7.76 26.71 -3.28
CA LEU A 96 7.42 28.04 -3.81
C LEU A 96 8.30 29.16 -3.21
N GLU A 97 8.89 28.96 -2.03
CA GLU A 97 9.88 29.89 -1.48
C GLU A 97 11.32 29.61 -1.95
N PHE A 98 11.70 28.35 -2.17
CA PHE A 98 13.06 28.00 -2.58
C PHE A 98 13.38 28.30 -4.04
N ALA A 99 12.38 28.36 -4.93
CA ALA A 99 12.55 28.87 -6.29
C ALA A 99 13.02 30.34 -6.31
N ASN A 100 12.79 31.10 -5.23
CA ASN A 100 13.24 32.49 -5.09
C ASN A 100 14.63 32.64 -4.45
N VAL A 101 15.26 31.54 -4.01
CA VAL A 101 16.61 31.56 -3.39
C VAL A 101 17.70 31.10 -4.38
N SER A 102 17.34 30.45 -5.50
CA SER A 102 18.30 30.03 -6.52
C SER A 102 18.69 31.13 -7.53
N CYS A 103 18.03 32.29 -7.53
CA CYS A 103 18.44 33.42 -8.37
C CYS A 103 18.89 34.61 -7.50
N ILE A 104 20.13 34.54 -7.04
CA ILE A 104 20.90 35.73 -6.64
C ILE A 104 21.15 36.56 -7.91
N THR A 105 20.15 37.31 -8.39
CA THR A 105 20.35 38.57 -9.12
C THR A 105 19.15 39.49 -8.87
N THR A 106 19.44 40.59 -8.20
CA THR A 106 18.71 41.87 -8.18
C THR A 106 17.35 41.92 -8.92
N ARG A 107 16.25 41.99 -8.18
CA ARG A 107 15.29 43.11 -8.21
C ARG A 107 14.13 42.82 -7.25
N LYS A 108 13.94 43.77 -6.34
CA LYS A 108 12.74 43.94 -5.54
C LYS A 108 11.55 44.01 -6.49
N MET A 109 10.67 43.01 -6.47
CA MET A 109 9.28 43.16 -6.91
C MET A 109 8.38 42.48 -5.90
N GLU A 110 7.69 43.33 -5.17
CA GLU A 110 6.53 43.05 -4.35
C GLU A 110 5.44 42.47 -5.25
N ASN A 111 5.19 41.17 -5.13
CA ASN A 111 3.92 40.52 -5.49
C ASN A 111 3.92 39.15 -4.81
N GLN A 112 3.55 39.15 -3.52
CA GLN A 112 3.26 37.93 -2.78
C GLN A 112 2.03 37.27 -3.43
N PRO A 113 2.12 36.04 -3.95
CA PRO A 113 0.91 35.26 -4.17
C PRO A 113 0.28 35.02 -2.80
N ALA A 114 -0.99 35.42 -2.65
CA ALA A 114 -1.75 35.51 -1.40
C ALA A 114 -2.05 34.16 -0.70
N GLY A 115 -1.19 33.15 -0.85
CA GLY A 115 -1.33 31.82 -0.25
C GLY A 115 0.00 31.12 0.10
N ALA A 116 1.15 31.79 0.00
CA ALA A 116 2.44 31.20 0.37
C ALA A 116 2.65 31.24 1.89
N MET A 117 2.66 30.08 2.54
CA MET A 117 2.96 29.93 3.96
C MET A 117 4.46 29.83 4.18
N LYS A 118 4.99 30.58 5.16
CA LYS A 118 6.42 30.55 5.49
C LYS A 118 6.87 29.13 5.87
N PRO A 119 8.05 28.66 5.41
CA PRO A 119 8.55 27.32 5.61
C PRO A 119 8.79 27.04 7.10
N GLN A 120 9.26 28.04 7.86
CA GLN A 120 9.39 27.94 9.32
C GLN A 120 8.05 27.59 10.00
N LYS A 121 6.93 28.12 9.48
CA LYS A 121 5.62 27.83 10.05
C LYS A 121 5.18 26.39 9.77
N ILE A 122 5.54 25.84 8.61
CA ILE A 122 5.27 24.42 8.30
C ILE A 122 6.16 23.49 9.14
N LEU A 123 7.40 23.90 9.41
CA LEU A 123 8.28 23.22 10.38
C LEU A 123 7.62 23.17 11.76
N ASP A 124 7.17 24.31 12.29
CA ASP A 124 6.55 24.38 13.62
C ASP A 124 5.26 23.54 13.69
N LEU A 125 4.41 23.62 12.65
CA LEU A 125 3.20 22.81 12.55
C LEU A 125 3.49 21.32 12.44
N SER A 126 4.58 20.92 11.78
CA SER A 126 4.96 19.50 11.71
C SER A 126 5.27 18.92 13.09
N ILE A 127 5.94 19.70 13.94
CA ILE A 127 6.28 19.31 15.31
C ILE A 127 5.00 19.24 16.15
N GLU A 128 4.13 20.26 16.07
CA GLU A 128 2.86 20.27 16.80
C GLU A 128 1.97 19.09 16.39
N PHE A 129 1.88 18.81 15.09
CA PHE A 129 1.12 17.68 14.55
C PHE A 129 1.64 16.33 15.07
N ALA A 130 2.96 16.14 15.11
CA ALA A 130 3.58 14.91 15.60
C ALA A 130 3.42 14.70 17.11
N GLU A 131 3.27 15.77 17.90
CA GLU A 131 2.97 15.66 19.33
C GLU A 131 1.52 15.27 19.62
N LEU A 132 0.59 15.59 18.72
CA LEU A 132 -0.84 15.26 18.88
C LEU A 132 -1.18 13.83 18.46
N ILE A 133 -0.35 13.19 17.65
CA ILE A 133 -0.56 11.81 17.18
C ILE A 133 0.25 10.83 18.05
N PRO A 134 -0.38 9.80 18.63
CA PRO A 134 0.34 8.72 19.29
C PRO A 134 1.31 8.01 18.33
N ALA A 135 2.58 7.90 18.73
CA ALA A 135 3.58 7.19 17.96
C ALA A 135 3.24 5.69 17.84
N GLU A 136 3.61 5.08 16.72
CA GLU A 136 3.47 3.64 16.46
C GLU A 136 2.03 3.10 16.43
N GLN A 137 1.02 3.96 16.24
CA GLN A 137 -0.39 3.52 16.10
C GLN A 137 -0.94 3.62 14.69
N TYR A 138 -0.43 4.52 13.87
CA TYR A 138 -0.95 4.78 12.52
C TYR A 138 0.12 4.53 11.48
N THR A 139 -0.28 3.96 10.35
CA THR A 139 0.59 3.82 9.17
C THR A 139 0.80 5.17 8.50
N ALA A 140 1.90 5.30 7.77
CA ALA A 140 2.17 6.51 6.98
C ALA A 140 1.02 6.84 6.00
N ALA A 141 0.36 5.82 5.45
CA ALA A 141 -0.74 5.98 4.51
C ALA A 141 -2.01 6.56 5.15
N GLU A 142 -2.33 6.18 6.39
CA GLU A 142 -3.49 6.71 7.12
C GLU A 142 -3.31 8.19 7.46
N ILE A 143 -2.13 8.54 7.98
CA ILE A 143 -1.75 9.93 8.25
C ILE A 143 -1.78 10.74 6.95
N GLN A 144 -1.22 10.19 5.88
CA GLN A 144 -1.24 10.82 4.56
C GLN A 144 -2.67 11.02 4.06
N SER A 145 -3.55 10.02 4.20
CA SER A 145 -4.94 10.09 3.78
C SER A 145 -5.69 11.20 4.51
N TYR A 146 -5.48 11.34 5.82
CA TYR A 146 -6.00 12.45 6.62
C TYR A 146 -5.54 13.81 6.07
N LEU A 147 -4.23 13.97 5.85
CA LEU A 147 -3.64 15.23 5.36
C LEU A 147 -4.09 15.59 3.93
N LEU A 148 -4.39 14.60 3.10
CA LEU A 148 -4.95 14.82 1.75
C LEU A 148 -6.36 15.42 1.79
N GLY A 149 -7.07 15.38 2.92
CA GLY A 149 -8.30 16.14 3.15
C GLY A 149 -8.10 17.64 3.38
N PHE A 150 -6.86 18.07 3.66
CA PHE A 150 -6.50 19.44 4.03
C PHE A 150 -5.34 19.98 3.18
N LYS A 151 -5.33 19.69 1.87
CA LYS A 151 -4.18 19.97 0.97
C LYS A 151 -3.65 21.42 1.00
N ASP A 152 -4.53 22.38 1.20
CA ASP A 152 -4.20 23.82 1.18
C ASP A 152 -4.26 24.45 2.58
N GLU A 153 -4.68 23.70 3.60
CA GLU A 153 -4.98 24.23 4.95
C GLU A 153 -4.24 23.44 6.06
N PRO A 154 -2.90 23.57 6.16
CA PRO A 154 -2.11 22.84 7.16
C PRO A 154 -2.49 23.20 8.60
N GLU A 155 -2.87 24.45 8.88
CA GLU A 155 -3.30 24.85 10.23
C GLU A 155 -4.58 24.14 10.68
N LEU A 156 -5.52 23.96 9.74
CA LEU A 156 -6.78 23.29 10.04
C LEU A 156 -6.55 21.80 10.26
N ALA A 157 -5.63 21.20 9.50
CA ALA A 157 -5.21 19.82 9.67
C ALA A 157 -4.68 19.56 11.09
N VAL A 158 -3.83 20.45 11.63
CA VAL A 158 -3.31 20.32 13.00
C VAL A 158 -4.41 20.51 14.04
N LYS A 159 -5.33 21.47 13.86
CA LYS A 159 -6.43 21.69 14.80
C LYS A 159 -7.40 20.51 14.90
N ARG A 160 -7.69 19.84 13.78
CA ARG A 160 -8.64 18.73 13.70
C ARG A 160 -8.04 17.35 13.97
N VAL A 161 -6.71 17.24 14.05
CA VAL A 161 -6.06 15.93 14.21
C VAL A 161 -6.45 15.26 15.52
N ALA A 162 -6.63 16.04 16.59
CA ALA A 162 -7.03 15.53 17.89
C ALA A 162 -8.46 14.96 17.90
N GLU A 163 -9.34 15.43 17.02
CA GLU A 163 -10.67 14.85 16.82
C GLU A 163 -10.57 13.56 16.00
N TRP A 164 -9.81 13.59 14.91
CA TRP A 164 -9.59 12.42 14.05
C TRP A 164 -8.95 11.24 14.79
N VAL A 165 -7.96 11.49 15.66
CA VAL A 165 -7.34 10.44 16.50
C VAL A 165 -8.39 9.80 17.41
N LYS A 166 -9.28 10.58 18.02
CA LYS A 166 -10.35 10.04 18.90
C LYS A 166 -11.35 9.20 18.12
N ASP A 167 -11.75 9.66 16.94
CA ASP A 167 -12.73 8.96 16.10
C ASP A 167 -12.18 7.63 15.57
N THR A 168 -10.88 7.58 15.25
CA THR A 168 -10.24 6.40 14.65
C THR A 168 -9.93 5.31 15.68
N VAL A 169 -9.53 5.69 16.91
CA VAL A 169 -9.30 4.74 18.02
C VAL A 169 -10.57 3.94 18.39
N GLY A 170 -11.76 4.46 18.08
CA GLY A 170 -13.03 3.77 18.31
C GLY A 170 -13.31 2.58 17.38
N VAL A 171 -12.59 2.45 16.25
CA VAL A 171 -12.92 1.48 15.19
C VAL A 171 -12.04 0.22 15.24
N GLU A 172 -10.79 0.31 15.69
CA GLU A 172 -9.80 -0.76 15.51
C GLU A 172 -9.92 -1.98 16.45
N PHE A 173 -10.70 -1.91 17.54
CA PHE A 173 -10.91 -3.07 18.41
C PHE A 173 -11.90 -4.11 17.87
N SER A 174 -12.49 -3.90 16.68
CA SER A 174 -13.53 -4.79 16.13
C SER A 174 -13.06 -5.77 15.05
N SER A 175 -11.85 -5.62 14.51
CA SER A 175 -11.40 -6.42 13.35
C SER A 175 -10.47 -7.59 13.68
N SER A 176 -10.14 -7.83 14.95
CA SER A 176 -9.36 -9.00 15.39
C SER A 176 -10.25 -10.15 15.84
N ASN A 177 -11.11 -10.67 14.96
CA ASN A 177 -11.62 -12.05 15.05
C ASN A 177 -12.36 -12.43 13.76
N SER A 178 -11.68 -13.14 12.86
CA SER A 178 -12.24 -14.10 11.88
C SER A 178 -11.14 -14.91 11.25
#